data_AF-A0A9J6A0W8-F1
#
_entry.id   AF-A0A9J6A0W8-F1
#
_cell.length_a   1.000
_cell.length_b   1.000
_cell.length_c   1.000
_cell.angle_alpha   90.00
_cell.angle_beta   90.00
_cell.angle_gamma   90.00
#
_symmetry.space_group_name_H-M   'P 1'
#
loop_
_entity.id
_entity.type
_entity.pdbx_description
1 polymer ?
#
loop_
_entity_poly.entity_id
_entity_poly.type
_entity_poly.pdbx_seq_one_letter_code
_entity_poly.pdbx_strand_id
1 'polypeptide(L)'
;MEANANGYDLKNFQPLNLENFGDHEQDFTMWEGYVDWRNRAAIKGCHGGAVAASFVLVVEILENLAYLANASNLVLYLSKFMNFSPSASANIVTNFMGTSFFLALLGGFLSDFFSTYYIYIISATIEFMVRYLSL
;
A
#
# COMPACT_ATOMS: atom_id res chain seq x y z
N MET A 1 24.51 62.85 36.76
CA MET A 1 24.14 63.69 35.62
C MET A 1 25.27 63.58 34.62
N GLU A 2 25.19 62.96 33.46
CA GLU A 2 24.13 62.29 32.69
C GLU A 2 24.79 61.11 31.97
N ALA A 3 24.06 60.01 31.83
CA ALA A 3 24.37 58.98 30.85
C ALA A 3 23.93 59.51 29.48
N ASN A 4 24.82 59.57 28.48
CA ASN A 4 24.42 59.92 27.12
C ASN A 4 24.82 58.82 26.13
N ALA A 5 23.79 58.03 25.83
CA ALA A 5 23.48 57.33 24.60
C ALA A 5 24.65 56.78 23.78
N ASN A 6 24.94 55.51 24.04
CA ASN A 6 25.52 54.61 23.06
C ASN A 6 24.75 54.75 21.73
N GLY A 7 25.50 55.00 20.66
CA GLY A 7 24.96 55.10 19.31
C GLY A 7 24.30 53.79 18.89
N TYR A 8 22.99 53.84 18.71
CA TYR A 8 22.23 52.83 18.00
C TYR A 8 21.65 53.49 16.74
N ASP A 9 22.16 53.07 15.59
CA ASP A 9 21.68 53.47 14.27
C ASP A 9 20.35 52.74 13.99
N LEU A 10 19.24 53.47 14.10
CA LEU A 10 17.88 52.96 13.90
C LEU A 10 17.53 52.66 12.43
N LYS A 11 18.47 52.82 11.48
CA LYS A 11 18.21 52.56 10.05
C LYS A 11 18.39 51.10 9.63
N ASN A 12 18.96 50.26 10.50
CA ASN A 12 19.15 48.82 10.26
C ASN A 12 18.25 47.93 11.13
N PHE A 13 17.15 48.46 11.63
CA PHE A 13 16.18 47.65 12.37
C PHE A 13 15.32 46.84 11.39
N GLN A 14 15.73 45.61 11.12
CA GLN A 14 14.86 44.62 10.49
C GLN A 14 13.75 44.27 11.50
N PRO A 15 12.46 44.33 11.11
CA PRO A 15 11.40 43.90 12.01
C PRO A 15 11.60 42.42 12.34
N LEU A 16 11.64 42.09 13.63
CA LEU A 16 11.50 40.71 14.08
C LEU A 16 10.18 40.18 13.50
N ASN A 17 10.28 39.33 12.49
CA ASN A 17 9.14 38.63 11.91
C ASN A 17 8.55 37.73 13.00
N LEU A 18 7.53 38.24 13.67
CA LEU A 18 6.70 37.54 14.65
C LEU A 18 5.76 36.51 13.99
N GLU A 19 6.22 35.94 12.87
CA GLU A 19 5.55 34.90 12.09
C GLU A 19 6.32 33.57 12.14
N ASN A 20 7.43 33.51 12.91
CA ASN A 20 8.22 32.29 13.16
C ASN A 20 7.95 31.71 14.56
N PHE A 21 6.68 31.66 14.98
CA PHE A 21 6.31 31.02 16.25
C PHE A 21 5.16 30.01 16.10
N GLY A 22 4.85 29.59 14.87
CA GLY A 22 3.73 28.67 14.58
C GLY A 22 4.07 27.51 13.65
N ASP A 23 5.31 27.40 13.22
CA ASP A 23 5.78 26.67 12.04
C ASP A 23 6.72 25.50 12.38
N HIS A 24 7.19 25.40 13.63
CA HIS A 24 8.06 24.31 14.06
C HIS A 24 7.34 22.97 14.37
N GLU A 25 6.02 22.90 14.24
CA GLU A 25 5.26 21.65 14.47
C GLU A 25 4.68 21.04 13.18
N GLN A 26 4.59 21.77 12.06
CA GLN A 26 3.97 21.28 10.82
C GLN A 26 4.96 20.61 9.84
N ASP A 27 6.26 20.85 10.01
CA ASP A 27 7.31 20.41 9.08
C ASP A 27 7.62 18.90 9.18
N PHE A 28 7.29 18.25 10.30
CA PHE A 28 7.51 16.82 10.50
C PHE A 28 6.47 15.92 9.80
N THR A 29 5.37 16.52 9.34
CA THR A 29 4.17 15.82 8.84
C THR A 29 3.92 15.96 7.34
N MET A 30 4.79 16.58 6.56
CA MET A 30 4.63 16.69 5.11
C MET A 30 5.70 15.87 4.38
N TRP A 31 5.32 15.15 3.33
CA TRP A 31 6.30 14.53 2.42
C TRP A 31 6.80 15.58 1.43
N GLU A 32 8.08 15.94 1.53
CA GLU A 32 8.71 16.88 0.59
C GLU A 32 8.67 16.29 -0.83
N GLY A 33 7.88 16.90 -1.72
CA GLY A 33 7.75 16.51 -3.13
C GLY A 33 6.58 15.60 -3.50
N TYR A 34 5.73 15.17 -2.56
CA TYR A 34 4.54 14.36 -2.88
C TYR A 34 3.26 15.22 -2.81
N VAL A 35 2.55 15.34 -3.93
CA VAL A 35 1.29 16.09 -4.03
C VAL A 35 0.10 15.13 -4.18
N ASP A 36 -0.94 15.37 -3.40
CA ASP A 36 -2.23 14.67 -3.49
C ASP A 36 -2.89 14.92 -4.86
N TRP A 37 -3.84 14.07 -5.29
CA TRP A 37 -4.61 14.20 -6.55
C TRP A 37 -5.41 15.53 -6.68
N ARG A 38 -5.44 16.32 -5.61
CA ARG A 38 -6.08 17.63 -5.46
C ARG A 38 -5.04 18.75 -5.30
N ASN A 39 -3.78 18.49 -5.67
CA ASN A 39 -2.67 19.43 -5.64
C ASN A 39 -2.41 20.06 -4.25
N ARG A 40 -2.53 19.25 -3.19
CA ARG A 40 -2.17 19.65 -1.82
C ARG A 40 -0.94 18.85 -1.36
N ALA A 41 -0.12 19.43 -0.48
CA ALA A 41 0.99 18.72 0.14
C ALA A 41 0.50 17.44 0.83
N ALA A 42 1.11 16.30 0.52
CA ALA A 42 0.70 15.02 1.06
C ALA A 42 1.03 14.95 2.57
N ILE A 43 -0.02 14.86 3.37
CA ILE A 43 0.08 14.74 4.83
C ILE A 43 0.56 13.32 5.18
N LYS A 44 1.67 13.24 5.88
CA LYS A 44 2.30 12.05 6.44
C LYS A 44 1.35 11.43 7.46
N GLY A 45 0.91 10.20 7.20
CA GLY A 45 0.01 9.44 8.08
C GLY A 45 -1.46 9.39 7.66
N CYS A 46 -1.89 10.14 6.63
CA CYS A 46 -3.29 10.13 6.17
C CYS A 46 -3.57 9.13 5.03
N HIS A 47 -2.52 8.55 4.43
CA HIS A 47 -2.62 7.57 3.34
C HIS A 47 -2.04 6.24 3.81
N GLY A 48 -2.79 5.14 3.65
CA GLY A 48 -2.36 3.74 3.83
C GLY A 48 -1.30 3.51 4.91
N GLY A 49 -1.70 3.61 6.18
CA GLY A 49 -0.75 3.63 7.31
C GLY A 49 -0.11 2.28 7.63
N ALA A 50 0.91 2.32 8.52
CA ALA A 50 1.61 1.15 9.03
C ALA A 50 0.68 0.06 9.60
N VAL A 51 -0.49 0.46 10.12
CA VAL A 51 -1.53 -0.47 10.62
C VAL A 51 -2.12 -1.31 9.48
N ALA A 52 -2.47 -0.69 8.34
CA ALA A 52 -3.00 -1.43 7.19
C ALA A 52 -1.94 -2.38 6.61
N ALA A 53 -0.69 -1.91 6.49
CA ALA A 53 0.43 -2.76 6.08
C ALA A 53 0.65 -3.94 7.04
N SER A 54 0.58 -3.70 8.36
CA SER A 54 0.74 -4.76 9.37
C SER A 54 -0.37 -5.80 9.30
N PHE A 55 -1.61 -5.40 8.99
CA PHE A 55 -2.73 -6.33 8.80
C PHE A 55 -2.48 -7.24 7.60
N VAL A 56 -2.10 -6.68 6.45
CA VAL A 56 -1.76 -7.46 5.26
C VAL A 56 -0.60 -8.41 5.54
N LEU A 57 0.42 -7.96 6.25
CA LEU A 57 1.58 -8.78 6.63
C LEU A 57 1.16 -9.97 7.51
N VAL A 58 0.31 -9.76 8.51
CA VAL A 58 -0.20 -10.86 9.35
C VAL A 58 -0.99 -11.87 8.52
N VAL A 59 -1.85 -11.40 7.61
CA VAL A 59 -2.61 -12.28 6.70
C VAL A 59 -1.67 -13.10 5.82
N GLU A 60 -0.64 -12.47 5.25
CA GLU A 60 0.37 -13.13 4.42
C GLU A 60 1.14 -14.22 5.19
N ILE A 61 1.53 -13.95 6.44
CA ILE A 61 2.18 -14.96 7.29
C ILE A 61 1.24 -16.13 7.58
N LEU A 62 -0.02 -15.85 7.90
CA LEU A 62 -1.02 -16.88 8.19
C LEU A 62 -1.32 -17.74 6.97
N GLU A 63 -1.41 -17.13 5.79
CA GLU A 63 -1.60 -17.84 4.52
C GLU A 63 -0.42 -18.78 4.24
N ASN A 64 0.81 -18.28 4.36
CA ASN A 64 2.02 -19.09 4.18
C ASN A 64 2.10 -20.25 5.20
N LEU A 65 1.73 -20.00 6.45
CA LEU A 65 1.69 -21.04 7.48
C LEU A 65 0.64 -22.11 7.18
N ALA A 66 -0.57 -21.70 6.77
CA ALA A 66 -1.63 -22.63 6.39
C ALA A 66 -1.25 -23.46 5.15
N TYR A 67 -0.59 -22.84 4.18
CA TYR A 67 -0.07 -23.53 2.99
C TYR A 67 0.94 -24.62 3.36
N LEU A 68 1.94 -24.29 4.18
CA LEU A 68 2.94 -25.26 4.67
C LEU A 68 2.33 -26.35 5.54
N ALA A 69 1.36 -26.02 6.39
CA ALA A 69 0.64 -26.98 7.21
C ALA A 69 -0.16 -27.97 6.35
N ASN A 70 -0.86 -27.49 5.32
CA ASN A 70 -1.56 -28.36 4.36
C ASN A 70 -0.59 -29.25 3.58
N ALA A 71 0.55 -28.72 3.12
CA ALA A 71 1.56 -29.51 2.43
C ALA A 71 2.11 -30.63 3.33
N SER A 72 2.50 -30.30 4.57
CA SER A 72 3.01 -31.28 5.53
C SER A 72 1.96 -32.34 5.88
N ASN A 73 0.71 -31.92 6.12
CA ASN A 73 -0.39 -32.83 6.42
C ASN A 73 -0.67 -33.79 5.25
N LEU A 74 -0.63 -33.31 4.02
CA LEU A 74 -0.81 -34.14 2.83
C LEU A 74 0.32 -35.16 2.65
N VAL A 75 1.58 -34.77 2.86
CA VAL A 75 2.72 -35.70 2.82
C VAL A 75 2.56 -36.80 3.86
N LEU A 76 2.22 -36.43 5.10
CA LEU A 76 2.00 -37.38 6.19
C LEU A 76 0.81 -38.29 5.91
N TYR A 77 -0.27 -37.75 5.36
CA TYR A 77 -1.46 -38.53 5.01
C TYR A 77 -1.14 -39.59 3.95
N LEU A 78 -0.48 -39.18 2.86
CA LEU A 78 -0.11 -40.08 1.76
C LEU A 78 0.89 -41.14 2.21
N SER A 79 1.87 -40.77 3.04
CA SER A 79 2.88 -41.72 3.52
C SER A 79 2.32 -42.68 4.57
N LYS A 80 1.50 -42.20 5.51
CA LYS A 80 1.07 -42.98 6.69
C LYS A 80 -0.23 -43.76 6.48
N PHE A 81 -1.19 -43.21 5.73
CA PHE A 81 -2.50 -43.85 5.54
C PHE A 81 -2.62 -44.53 4.18
N MET A 82 -2.13 -43.90 3.11
CA MET A 82 -2.19 -44.47 1.75
C MET A 82 -1.02 -45.41 1.43
N ASN A 83 -0.06 -45.57 2.36
CA ASN A 83 1.12 -46.44 2.24
C ASN A 83 1.96 -46.17 0.97
N PHE A 84 2.00 -44.92 0.49
CA PHE A 84 2.93 -44.55 -0.58
C PHE A 84 4.36 -44.45 -0.05
N SER A 85 5.34 -44.71 -0.93
CA SER A 85 6.74 -44.46 -0.59
C SER A 85 6.94 -42.98 -0.26
N PRO A 86 7.95 -42.63 0.57
CA PRO A 86 8.26 -41.23 0.88
C PRO A 86 8.53 -40.40 -0.38
N SER A 87 9.17 -41.00 -1.39
CA SER A 87 9.43 -40.35 -2.69
C SER A 87 8.17 -40.11 -3.50
N ALA A 88 7.26 -41.08 -3.58
CA ALA A 88 6.00 -40.93 -4.31
C ALA A 88 5.09 -39.89 -3.64
N SER A 89 5.00 -39.89 -2.32
CA SER A 89 4.21 -38.91 -1.56
C SER A 89 4.72 -37.49 -1.78
N ALA A 90 6.05 -37.28 -1.68
CA ALA A 90 6.66 -35.98 -1.90
C ALA A 90 6.43 -35.45 -3.32
N ASN A 91 6.49 -36.30 -4.35
CA ASN A 91 6.21 -35.91 -5.73
C ASN A 91 4.76 -35.45 -5.92
N ILE A 92 3.79 -36.17 -5.35
CA ILE A 92 2.37 -35.80 -5.44
C ILE A 92 2.13 -34.44 -4.77
N VAL A 93 2.65 -34.24 -3.55
CA VAL A 93 2.49 -32.96 -2.85
C VAL A 93 3.20 -31.82 -3.58
N THR A 94 4.40 -32.06 -4.13
CA THR A 94 5.14 -31.05 -4.89
C THR A 94 4.41 -30.66 -6.17
N ASN A 95 3.84 -31.63 -6.89
CA ASN A 95 3.03 -31.34 -8.07
C ASN A 95 1.76 -30.55 -7.73
N PHE A 96 1.09 -30.89 -6.62
CA PHE A 96 -0.06 -30.14 -6.11
C PHE A 96 0.33 -28.70 -5.77
N MET A 97 1.38 -28.53 -4.97
CA MET A 97 1.93 -27.22 -4.60
C MET A 97 2.32 -26.36 -5.82
N GLY A 98 3.01 -26.97 -6.79
CA GLY A 98 3.37 -26.30 -8.05
C GLY A 98 2.15 -25.88 -8.86
N THR A 99 1.11 -26.71 -8.90
CA THR A 99 -0.15 -26.38 -9.59
C THR A 99 -0.88 -25.23 -8.92
N SER A 100 -0.88 -25.14 -7.58
CA SER A 100 -1.44 -24.00 -6.85
C SER A 100 -0.74 -22.69 -7.21
N PHE A 101 0.58 -22.68 -7.39
CA PHE A 101 1.31 -21.48 -7.83
C PHE A 101 0.92 -21.06 -9.25
N PHE A 102 0.79 -22.02 -10.18
CA PHE A 102 0.28 -21.71 -11.52
C PHE A 102 -1.15 -21.16 -11.47
N LEU A 103 -2.00 -21.70 -10.60
CA LEU A 103 -3.37 -21.22 -10.43
C LEU A 103 -3.40 -19.81 -9.83
N ALA A 104 -2.49 -19.46 -8.93
CA ALA A 104 -2.34 -18.10 -8.41
C ALA A 104 -1.93 -17.11 -9.50
N LEU A 105 -0.96 -17.47 -10.35
CA LEU A 105 -0.58 -16.65 -11.52
C LEU A 105 -1.77 -16.46 -12.49
N LEU A 106 -2.49 -17.55 -12.78
CA LEU A 106 -3.67 -17.50 -13.62
C LEU A 106 -4.78 -16.63 -12.99
N GLY A 107 -4.97 -16.73 -11.67
CA GLY A 107 -5.94 -15.93 -10.92
C GLY A 107 -5.62 -14.44 -10.99
N GLY A 108 -4.35 -14.05 -10.85
CA GLY A 108 -3.91 -12.67 -11.03
C GLY A 108 -4.18 -12.15 -12.45
N PHE A 109 -3.80 -12.93 -13.46
CA PHE A 109 -4.06 -12.59 -14.86
C PHE A 109 -5.55 -12.43 -15.17
N LEU A 110 -6.39 -13.33 -14.67
CA LEU A 110 -7.84 -13.23 -14.80
C LEU A 110 -8.38 -11.99 -14.07
N SER A 111 -7.90 -11.72 -12.85
CA SER A 111 -8.32 -10.56 -12.05
C SER A 111 -8.09 -9.24 -12.81
N ASP A 112 -6.93 -9.07 -13.43
CA ASP A 112 -6.60 -7.88 -14.22
C ASP A 112 -7.51 -7.75 -15.45
N PHE A 113 -7.77 -8.86 -16.14
CA PHE A 113 -8.67 -8.89 -17.28
C PHE A 113 -10.10 -8.51 -16.90
N PHE A 114 -10.64 -9.12 -15.83
CA PHE A 114 -11.99 -8.81 -15.35
C PHE A 114 -12.10 -7.37 -14.87
N SER A 115 -11.15 -6.89 -14.07
CA SER A 115 -11.15 -5.50 -13.57
C SER A 115 -11.16 -4.51 -14.73
N THR A 116 -10.27 -4.70 -15.71
CA THR A 116 -10.19 -3.85 -16.90
C THR A 116 -11.48 -3.92 -17.72
N TYR A 117 -12.06 -5.12 -17.88
CA TYR A 117 -13.33 -5.31 -18.58
C TYR A 117 -14.48 -4.55 -17.91
N TYR A 118 -14.63 -4.64 -16.58
CA TYR A 118 -15.66 -3.90 -15.85
C TYR A 118 -15.48 -2.39 -15.98
N ILE A 119 -14.24 -1.89 -15.87
CA ILE A 119 -13.92 -0.47 -16.04
C ILE A 119 -14.29 0.00 -17.46
N TYR A 120 -13.98 -0.79 -18.48
CA TYR A 120 -14.30 -0.48 -19.87
C TYR A 120 -15.81 -0.36 -20.11
N ILE A 121 -16.61 -1.30 -19.61
CA ILE A 121 -18.07 -1.27 -19.74
C ILE A 121 -18.68 -0.06 -19.03
N ILE A 122 -18.20 0.26 -17.82
CA ILE A 122 -18.65 1.44 -17.08
C ILE A 122 -18.31 2.72 -17.85
N SER A 123 -17.07 2.83 -18.35
CA SER A 123 -16.63 3.99 -19.15
C SER A 123 -17.50 4.19 -20.40
N ALA A 124 -17.75 3.11 -21.15
CA ALA A 124 -18.58 3.16 -22.36
C ALA A 124 -20.03 3.56 -22.05
N THR A 125 -20.58 3.06 -20.93
CA THR A 125 -21.94 3.40 -20.49
C THR A 125 -22.06 4.88 -20.11
N ILE A 126 -21.06 5.41 -19.40
CA ILE A 126 -21.01 6.83 -19.02
C ILE A 126 -20.96 7.72 -20.27
N GLU A 127 -20.09 7.41 -21.24
CA GLU A 127 -19.99 8.18 -22.48
C GLU A 127 -21.30 8.18 -23.28
N PHE A 128 -21.93 7.02 -23.41
CA PHE A 128 -23.21 6.87 -24.09
C PHE A 128 -24.32 7.71 -23.44
N MET A 129 -24.41 7.69 -22.11
CA MET A 129 -25.43 8.42 -21.36
C MET A 129 -25.23 9.94 -21.45
N VAL A 130 -23.98 10.43 -21.35
CA VAL A 130 -23.63 11.84 -21.53
C VAL A 130 -23.97 12.32 -22.95
N ARG A 131 -23.66 11.51 -23.97
CA ARG A 131 -23.96 11.85 -25.37
C ARG A 131 -25.46 11.91 -25.64
N TYR A 132 -26.25 11.04 -25.02
CA TYR A 132 -27.71 11.03 -25.13
C TYR A 132 -28.36 12.27 -24.49
N LEU A 133 -27.85 12.74 -23.34
CA LEU A 133 -28.39 13.92 -22.65
C LEU A 133 -28.07 15.25 -23.37
N SER A 134 -27.00 15.27 -24.18
CA SER A 134 -26.54 16.45 -24.93
C SER A 134 -27.26 16.62 -26.30
N LEU A 135 -28.10 15.66 -26.69
CA LEU A 135 -28.87 15.60 -27.95
C LEU A 135 -30.33 16.03 -27.72
#